data_AF-A0A5A7N1I0-F1
#
_entry.id   AF-A0A5A7N1I0-F1
#
_cell.length_a   1.000
_cell.length_b   1.000
_cell.length_c   1.000
_cell.angle_alpha   90.00
_cell.angle_beta   90.00
_cell.angle_gamma   90.00
#
_symmetry.space_group_name_H-M   'P 1'
#
loop_
_entity.id
_entity.type
_entity.pdbx_description
1 polymer ?
#
loop_
_entity_poly.entity_id
_entity_poly.type
_entity_poly.pdbx_seq_one_letter_code
_entity_poly.pdbx_strand_id
1 'polypeptide(L)'
;MTASSPCFTAIEIFDRRPDGVRFSVKLTPKAASNMLDRVELDSDGAARLRVCVTVAPEKGKANKALIALLAKEFGLPKSTIHIQSGDTARLKTLHIDGDPDHLIDQLSRAMTRMSLVFDPPPTRKRTPMAQLIDGKAFAANLRRTIADQVAQLNRDHGITPGLAVVLVGNDPASEVYVRNKGRQTIEVGMQSFEHRLPQNTDEAQVLDLVARLNADPNVHGILVQLPLPEQIDSAHVLAAIDPKKDVDGFHVINAGLLATGGKGLVPCTPLGCMMMLHDHLGDLSGLDAVVVGRSNIVGKPLAHLLLAANCTVTIAHSRSRDLPDICRKADILVAAVGRPCMIKGDWIKPGATVIDVGINRIPAPEKGEGKSRLVGDVDFASAQKHAGAITPVPGGVGPMTIACLLANTLTATCRIHGLDPSDPDAR
;
A
#
# COMPACT_ATOMS: atom_id res chain seq x y z
N MET A 1 -30.77 -6.97 -11.33
CA MET A 1 -30.30 -6.44 -12.63
C MET A 1 -28.85 -6.88 -12.77
N THR A 2 -28.57 -7.68 -13.79
CA THR A 2 -27.28 -8.32 -14.03
C THR A 2 -26.20 -7.28 -14.33
N ALA A 3 -25.19 -7.17 -13.47
CA ALA A 3 -24.01 -6.36 -13.74
C ALA A 3 -23.22 -7.00 -14.89
N SER A 4 -23.17 -6.30 -16.02
CA SER A 4 -22.32 -6.59 -17.16
C SER A 4 -20.85 -6.50 -16.76
N SER A 5 -20.11 -7.59 -16.94
CA SER A 5 -18.64 -7.61 -16.89
C SER A 5 -18.04 -6.58 -17.86
N PRO A 6 -16.94 -5.89 -17.52
CA PRO A 6 -16.30 -4.98 -18.46
C PRO A 6 -15.74 -5.78 -19.64
N CYS A 7 -16.31 -5.56 -20.81
CA CYS A 7 -15.82 -6.08 -22.07
C CYS A 7 -14.53 -5.34 -22.44
N PHE A 8 -13.37 -5.93 -22.18
CA PHE A 8 -12.11 -5.45 -22.75
C PHE A 8 -12.21 -5.56 -24.27
N THR A 9 -12.24 -4.42 -24.97
CA THR A 9 -12.33 -4.37 -26.43
C THR A 9 -11.04 -4.91 -27.06
N ALA A 10 -11.16 -5.70 -28.12
CA ALA A 10 -10.10 -6.37 -28.89
C ALA A 10 -9.01 -5.45 -29.51
N ILE A 11 -8.97 -4.18 -29.13
CA ILE A 11 -8.21 -3.09 -29.77
C ILE A 11 -6.72 -3.06 -29.33
N GLU A 12 -6.35 -3.74 -28.24
CA GLU A 12 -4.97 -3.66 -27.69
C GLU A 12 -3.96 -4.64 -28.31
N ILE A 13 -4.36 -5.55 -29.20
CA ILE A 13 -3.44 -6.56 -29.78
C ILE A 13 -2.83 -6.15 -31.13
N PHE A 14 -3.49 -5.24 -31.83
CA PHE A 14 -3.18 -4.85 -33.20
C PHE A 14 -2.58 -3.45 -33.21
N ASP A 15 -1.29 -3.40 -33.48
CA ASP A 15 -0.52 -2.17 -33.60
C ASP A 15 -0.64 -1.62 -35.03
N ARG A 16 -1.28 -0.46 -35.15
CA ARG A 16 -1.54 0.23 -36.42
C ARG A 16 -0.23 0.70 -37.06
N ARG A 17 -0.01 0.35 -38.33
CA ARG A 17 1.15 0.82 -39.12
C ARG A 17 0.68 1.51 -40.40
N PRO A 18 1.47 2.44 -40.98
CA PRO A 18 1.08 3.16 -42.19
C PRO A 18 0.78 2.27 -43.39
N ASP A 19 1.36 1.07 -43.43
CA ASP A 19 1.28 0.08 -44.51
C ASP A 19 0.48 -1.17 -44.13
N GLY A 20 -0.15 -1.20 -42.95
CA GLY A 20 -0.86 -2.38 -42.48
C GLY A 20 -1.01 -2.51 -40.96
N VAL A 21 -1.10 -3.75 -40.49
CA VAL A 21 -1.29 -4.06 -39.07
C VAL A 21 -0.19 -4.98 -38.56
N ARG A 22 0.41 -4.63 -37.43
CA ARG A 22 1.42 -5.45 -36.75
C ARG A 22 0.84 -6.06 -35.48
N PHE A 23 1.19 -7.32 -35.20
CA PHE A 23 0.85 -7.96 -33.93
C PHE A 23 1.80 -9.10 -33.60
N SER A 24 1.77 -9.56 -32.34
CA SER A 24 2.64 -10.62 -31.87
C SER A 24 1.89 -11.95 -31.76
N VAL A 25 2.53 -13.01 -32.25
CA VAL A 25 2.02 -14.39 -32.18
C VAL A 25 2.98 -15.28 -31.40
N LYS A 26 2.42 -16.11 -30.52
CA LYS A 26 3.14 -17.18 -29.83
C LYS A 26 2.75 -18.52 -30.45
N LEU A 27 3.63 -19.05 -31.30
CA LEU A 27 3.43 -20.29 -32.05
C LEU A 27 3.79 -21.52 -31.22
N THR A 28 2.85 -22.47 -31.12
CA THR A 28 3.04 -23.79 -30.52
C THR A 28 3.00 -24.86 -31.63
N PRO A 29 4.16 -25.37 -32.08
CA PRO A 29 4.20 -26.46 -33.05
C PRO A 29 3.97 -27.82 -32.38
N LYS A 30 3.67 -28.86 -33.18
CA LYS A 30 3.33 -30.22 -32.70
C LYS A 30 2.11 -30.25 -31.77
N ALA A 31 1.15 -29.35 -31.97
CA ALA A 31 -0.11 -29.35 -31.22
C ALA A 31 -1.04 -30.48 -31.69
N ALA A 32 -2.05 -30.81 -30.89
CA ALA A 32 -3.06 -31.82 -31.24
C ALA A 32 -3.95 -31.38 -32.42
N SER A 33 -4.13 -30.08 -32.63
CA SER A 33 -4.92 -29.49 -33.72
C SER A 33 -4.36 -28.13 -34.17
N ASN A 34 -4.76 -27.69 -35.37
CA ASN A 34 -4.48 -26.34 -35.87
C ASN A 34 -5.58 -25.41 -35.38
N MET A 35 -5.24 -24.39 -34.58
CA MET A 35 -6.23 -23.43 -34.07
C MET A 35 -5.60 -22.12 -33.64
N LEU A 36 -6.36 -21.02 -33.76
CA LEU A 36 -6.13 -19.82 -32.95
C LEU A 36 -6.70 -20.12 -31.57
N ASP A 37 -5.85 -20.14 -30.54
CA ASP A 37 -6.22 -20.64 -29.20
C ASP A 37 -6.87 -19.52 -28.38
N ARG A 38 -6.12 -18.46 -28.06
CA ARG A 38 -6.57 -17.29 -27.28
C ARG A 38 -5.58 -16.14 -27.39
N VAL A 39 -5.95 -14.97 -26.85
CA VAL A 39 -5.00 -13.88 -26.58
C VAL A 39 -4.49 -14.02 -25.14
N GLU A 40 -3.17 -13.98 -24.95
CA GLU A 40 -2.52 -13.98 -23.64
C GLU A 40 -1.83 -12.62 -23.40
N LEU A 41 -1.92 -12.07 -22.19
CA LEU A 41 -1.01 -11.02 -21.72
C LEU A 41 0.24 -11.66 -21.12
N ASP A 42 1.42 -11.31 -21.63
CA ASP A 42 2.67 -11.69 -20.99
C ASP A 42 3.00 -10.76 -19.80
N SER A 43 3.99 -11.14 -19.00
CA SER A 43 4.39 -10.43 -17.75
C SER A 43 4.89 -9.00 -17.97
N ASP A 44 5.18 -8.63 -19.22
CA ASP A 44 5.54 -7.28 -19.67
C ASP A 44 4.30 -6.42 -20.04
N GLY A 45 3.09 -6.97 -19.92
CA GLY A 45 1.84 -6.33 -20.29
C GLY A 45 1.51 -6.39 -21.78
N ALA A 46 2.31 -7.08 -22.59
CA ALA A 46 2.08 -7.17 -24.03
C ALA A 46 1.08 -8.29 -24.37
N ALA A 47 0.04 -7.96 -25.16
CA ALA A 47 -0.93 -8.93 -25.66
C ALA A 47 -0.37 -9.71 -26.85
N ARG A 48 -0.53 -11.04 -26.84
CA ARG A 48 0.01 -11.94 -27.85
C ARG A 48 -1.03 -12.99 -28.24
N LEU A 49 -1.24 -13.16 -29.54
CA LEU A 49 -2.15 -14.18 -30.07
C LEU A 49 -1.46 -15.55 -30.04
N ARG A 50 -2.05 -16.50 -29.33
CA ARG A 50 -1.52 -17.86 -29.26
C ARG A 50 -2.05 -18.69 -30.42
N VAL A 51 -1.13 -19.32 -31.14
CA VAL A 51 -1.48 -20.11 -32.33
C VAL A 51 -0.86 -21.49 -32.22
N CYS A 52 -1.68 -22.52 -32.43
CA CYS A 52 -1.29 -23.92 -32.40
C CYS A 52 -1.26 -24.46 -33.82
N VAL A 53 -0.18 -25.16 -34.17
CA VAL A 53 -0.07 -25.90 -35.43
C VAL A 53 0.40 -27.34 -35.18
N THR A 54 -0.18 -28.29 -35.89
CA THR A 54 0.17 -29.72 -35.77
C THR A 54 1.54 -30.03 -36.35
N VAL A 55 2.03 -29.20 -37.27
CA VAL A 55 3.28 -29.40 -37.98
C VAL A 55 4.49 -29.10 -37.10
N ALA A 56 5.53 -29.93 -37.20
CA ALA A 56 6.80 -29.72 -36.50
C ALA A 56 7.56 -28.48 -37.03
N PRO A 57 8.39 -27.80 -36.20
CA PRO A 57 9.12 -26.59 -36.59
C PRO A 57 10.39 -26.93 -37.38
N GLU A 58 10.25 -27.65 -38.48
CA GLU A 58 11.36 -28.07 -39.34
C GLU A 58 11.32 -27.31 -40.66
N LYS A 59 12.46 -26.74 -41.08
CA LYS A 59 12.64 -26.07 -42.39
C LYS A 59 11.51 -25.07 -42.73
N GLY A 60 11.05 -24.29 -41.74
CA GLY A 60 10.00 -23.27 -41.91
C GLY A 60 8.58 -23.81 -42.11
N LYS A 61 8.34 -25.12 -42.02
CA LYS A 61 7.01 -25.72 -42.22
C LYS A 61 5.96 -25.21 -41.23
N ALA A 62 6.32 -25.02 -39.96
CA ALA A 62 5.42 -24.45 -38.95
C ALA A 62 5.06 -22.98 -39.24
N ASN A 63 5.96 -22.20 -39.84
CA ASN A 63 5.70 -20.81 -40.21
C ASN A 63 4.74 -20.73 -41.41
N LYS A 64 4.90 -21.61 -42.39
CA LYS A 64 3.94 -21.75 -43.51
C LYS A 64 2.56 -22.20 -43.02
N ALA A 65 2.51 -23.11 -42.05
CA ALA A 65 1.26 -23.56 -41.44
C ALA A 65 0.58 -22.43 -40.63
N LEU A 66 1.36 -21.62 -39.90
CA LEU A 66 0.88 -20.43 -39.20
C LEU A 66 0.23 -19.42 -40.17
N ILE A 67 0.93 -19.04 -41.24
CA ILE A 67 0.41 -18.10 -42.24
C ILE A 67 -0.86 -18.64 -42.89
N ALA A 68 -0.88 -19.93 -43.24
CA ALA A 68 -2.05 -20.55 -43.85
C ALA A 68 -3.27 -20.59 -42.91
N LEU A 69 -3.04 -20.80 -41.62
CA LEU A 69 -4.09 -20.78 -40.61
C LEU A 69 -4.63 -19.37 -40.40
N LEU A 70 -3.77 -18.37 -40.22
CA LEU A 70 -4.20 -16.97 -40.06
C LEU A 70 -4.95 -16.45 -41.28
N ALA A 71 -4.46 -16.75 -42.49
CA ALA A 71 -5.13 -16.40 -43.74
C ALA A 71 -6.57 -16.97 -43.80
N LYS A 72 -6.75 -18.22 -43.37
CA LYS A 72 -8.06 -18.87 -43.35
C LYS A 72 -8.98 -18.24 -42.30
N GLU A 73 -8.52 -18.10 -41.06
CA GLU A 73 -9.36 -17.65 -39.94
C GLU A 73 -9.71 -16.16 -40.03
N PHE A 74 -8.82 -15.34 -40.59
CA PHE A 74 -9.07 -13.91 -40.81
C PHE A 74 -9.64 -13.56 -42.18
N GLY A 75 -9.75 -14.54 -43.10
CA GLY A 75 -10.26 -14.32 -44.45
C GLY A 75 -9.37 -13.41 -45.30
N LEU A 76 -8.05 -13.59 -45.19
CA LEU A 76 -7.03 -12.77 -45.86
C LEU A 76 -6.19 -13.62 -46.83
N PRO A 77 -5.66 -13.04 -47.93
CA PRO A 77 -4.72 -13.75 -48.79
C PRO A 77 -3.42 -14.08 -48.04
N LYS A 78 -2.87 -15.29 -48.24
CA LYS A 78 -1.58 -15.67 -47.61
C LYS A 78 -0.42 -14.75 -47.99
N SER A 79 -0.50 -14.12 -49.15
CA SER A 79 0.52 -13.22 -49.69
C SER A 79 0.62 -11.90 -48.94
N THR A 80 -0.39 -11.52 -48.13
CA THR A 80 -0.37 -10.27 -47.36
C THR A 80 0.10 -10.46 -45.93
N ILE A 81 0.39 -11.69 -45.49
CA ILE A 81 0.78 -11.99 -44.10
C ILE A 81 2.27 -12.32 -44.05
N HIS A 82 3.04 -11.47 -43.38
CA HIS A 82 4.49 -11.55 -43.32
C HIS A 82 4.97 -11.76 -41.88
N ILE A 83 5.95 -12.64 -41.69
CA ILE A 83 6.68 -12.73 -40.42
C ILE A 83 7.81 -11.72 -40.48
N GLN A 84 7.68 -10.64 -39.72
CA GLN A 84 8.66 -9.55 -39.69
C GLN A 84 9.87 -9.90 -38.80
N SER A 85 9.65 -10.67 -37.72
CA SER A 85 10.72 -11.10 -36.82
C SER A 85 10.36 -12.41 -36.09
N GLY A 86 11.39 -13.08 -35.54
CA GLY A 86 11.21 -14.31 -34.76
C GLY A 86 11.03 -15.57 -35.61
N ASP A 87 11.55 -15.61 -36.83
CA ASP A 87 11.34 -16.72 -37.76
C ASP A 87 11.76 -18.10 -37.18
N THR A 88 12.82 -18.12 -36.37
CA THR A 88 13.32 -19.30 -35.64
C THR A 88 12.79 -19.42 -34.20
N ALA A 89 12.10 -18.40 -33.70
CA ALA A 89 11.55 -18.35 -32.34
C ALA A 89 10.07 -18.73 -32.31
N ARG A 90 9.57 -19.14 -31.13
CA ARG A 90 8.13 -19.37 -30.92
C ARG A 90 7.35 -18.06 -30.90
N LEU A 91 7.96 -16.99 -30.37
CA LEU A 91 7.41 -15.65 -30.44
C LEU A 91 7.78 -15.03 -31.79
N LYS A 92 6.77 -14.52 -32.48
CA LYS A 92 6.88 -13.95 -33.81
C LYS A 92 6.15 -12.62 -33.85
N THR A 93 6.72 -11.64 -34.53
CA THR A 93 5.99 -10.43 -34.89
C THR A 93 5.55 -10.56 -36.33
N LEU A 94 4.26 -10.44 -36.57
CA LEU A 94 3.67 -10.49 -37.89
C LEU A 94 3.24 -9.10 -38.32
N HIS A 95 3.26 -8.88 -39.63
CA HIS A 95 2.72 -7.72 -40.29
C HIS A 95 1.77 -8.18 -41.39
N ILE A 96 0.63 -7.50 -41.52
CA ILE A 96 -0.37 -7.75 -42.56
C ILE A 96 -0.48 -6.50 -43.43
N ASP A 97 -0.17 -6.63 -44.71
CA ASP A 97 -0.27 -5.55 -45.69
C ASP A 97 -1.74 -5.17 -45.96
N GLY A 98 -2.04 -3.87 -45.97
CA GLY A 98 -3.34 -3.34 -46.39
C GLY A 98 -3.74 -2.07 -45.66
N ASP A 99 -4.99 -1.65 -45.85
CA ASP A 99 -5.55 -0.50 -45.12
C ASP A 99 -5.72 -0.85 -43.63
N PRO A 100 -5.05 -0.14 -42.71
CA PRO A 100 -5.02 -0.53 -41.30
C PRO A 100 -6.39 -0.49 -40.62
N ASP A 101 -7.26 0.43 -41.02
CA ASP A 101 -8.56 0.64 -40.38
C ASP A 101 -9.52 -0.47 -40.77
N HIS A 102 -9.54 -0.82 -42.06
CA HIS A 102 -10.28 -1.97 -42.57
C HIS A 102 -9.78 -3.28 -41.99
N LEU A 103 -8.45 -3.46 -41.91
CA LEU A 103 -7.83 -4.67 -41.36
C LEU A 103 -8.15 -4.84 -39.87
N ILE A 104 -8.01 -3.79 -39.05
CA ILE A 104 -8.32 -3.87 -37.62
C ILE A 104 -9.79 -4.26 -37.40
N ASP A 105 -10.72 -3.69 -38.16
CA ASP A 105 -12.14 -4.01 -38.06
C ASP A 105 -12.45 -5.46 -38.53
N GLN A 106 -11.83 -5.91 -39.62
CA GLN A 106 -11.97 -7.29 -40.10
C GLN A 106 -11.41 -8.31 -39.10
N LEU A 107 -10.21 -8.05 -38.57
CA LEU A 107 -9.54 -8.90 -37.60
C LEU A 107 -10.31 -8.96 -36.28
N SER A 108 -10.79 -7.82 -35.79
CA SER A 108 -11.62 -7.74 -34.58
C SER A 108 -12.91 -8.55 -34.73
N ARG A 109 -13.61 -8.42 -35.86
CA ARG A 109 -14.83 -9.20 -36.15
C ARG A 109 -14.56 -10.70 -36.23
N ALA A 110 -13.45 -11.11 -36.84
CA ALA A 110 -13.05 -12.51 -36.89
C ALA A 110 -12.78 -13.06 -35.48
N MET A 111 -12.04 -12.31 -34.65
CA MET A 111 -11.75 -12.71 -33.27
C MET A 111 -13.00 -12.80 -32.39
N THR A 112 -13.95 -11.88 -32.53
CA THR A 112 -15.23 -11.93 -31.81
C THR A 112 -16.06 -13.15 -32.22
N ARG A 113 -16.12 -13.49 -33.52
CA ARG A 113 -16.83 -14.68 -34.02
C ARG A 113 -16.23 -15.98 -33.50
N MET A 114 -14.92 -16.03 -33.34
CA MET A 114 -14.20 -17.18 -32.82
C MET A 114 -14.30 -17.31 -31.29
N SER A 115 -15.00 -16.37 -30.62
CA SER A 115 -15.05 -16.29 -29.16
C SER A 115 -13.67 -16.38 -28.53
N LEU A 116 -12.66 -15.76 -29.15
CA LEU A 116 -11.31 -15.67 -28.59
C LEU A 116 -11.39 -14.74 -27.38
N VAL A 117 -11.68 -15.31 -26.22
CA VAL A 117 -11.69 -14.59 -24.95
C VAL A 117 -10.25 -14.28 -24.57
N PHE A 118 -10.05 -13.10 -23.97
CA PHE A 118 -8.85 -12.81 -23.19
C PHE A 118 -8.83 -13.78 -22.01
N ASP A 119 -8.13 -14.91 -22.17
CA ASP A 119 -8.07 -15.91 -21.11
C ASP A 119 -6.90 -15.53 -20.19
N PRO A 120 -7.16 -15.22 -18.91
CA PRO A 120 -6.09 -15.13 -17.94
C PRO A 120 -5.34 -16.48 -17.92
N PRO A 121 -4.02 -16.49 -17.66
CA PRO A 121 -3.17 -17.66 -17.84
C PRO A 121 -3.73 -18.91 -17.12
N PRO A 122 -3.56 -20.12 -17.69
CA PRO A 122 -4.11 -21.35 -17.11
C PRO A 122 -3.59 -21.51 -15.69
N THR A 123 -4.53 -21.68 -14.75
CA THR A 123 -4.20 -21.95 -13.36
C THR A 123 -3.55 -23.33 -13.23
N ARG A 124 -2.21 -23.38 -13.35
CA ARG A 124 -1.47 -23.95 -12.21
C ARG A 124 -2.03 -23.23 -11.00
N LYS A 125 -2.35 -23.91 -9.91
CA LYS A 125 -2.61 -23.26 -8.61
C LYS A 125 -1.40 -22.37 -8.27
N ARG A 126 -1.33 -21.17 -8.84
CA ARG A 126 -0.61 -20.03 -8.31
C ARG A 126 -1.45 -19.74 -7.10
N THR A 127 -0.98 -20.18 -5.95
CA THR A 127 -1.43 -19.61 -4.69
C THR A 127 -1.47 -18.10 -4.91
N PRO A 128 -2.63 -17.44 -4.88
CA PRO A 128 -2.67 -16.01 -5.12
C PRO A 128 -1.75 -15.38 -4.10
N MET A 129 -0.69 -14.72 -4.59
CA MET A 129 0.16 -13.92 -3.72
C MET A 129 -0.66 -12.73 -3.27
N ALA A 130 -0.60 -12.43 -1.98
CA ALA A 130 -1.31 -11.31 -1.38
C ALA A 130 -1.02 -10.00 -2.13
N GLN A 131 -2.06 -9.19 -2.32
CA GLN A 131 -1.92 -7.83 -2.80
C GLN A 131 -1.10 -7.01 -1.80
N LEU A 132 -0.15 -6.23 -2.31
CA LEU A 132 0.66 -5.37 -1.45
C LEU A 132 -0.11 -4.10 -1.09
N ILE A 133 -0.22 -3.81 0.20
CA ILE A 133 -0.71 -2.52 0.70
C ILE A 133 0.50 -1.59 0.82
N ASP A 134 0.70 -0.75 -0.19
CA ASP A 134 1.84 0.17 -0.28
C ASP A 134 1.63 1.44 0.55
N GLY A 135 1.94 1.35 1.84
CA GLY A 135 1.85 2.49 2.76
C GLY A 135 2.85 3.61 2.44
N LYS A 136 3.93 3.35 1.70
CA LYS A 136 4.85 4.40 1.24
C LYS A 136 4.20 5.27 0.17
N ALA A 137 3.56 4.65 -0.82
CA ALA A 137 2.81 5.37 -1.84
C ALA A 137 1.63 6.12 -1.22
N PHE A 138 0.88 5.47 -0.33
CA PHE A 138 -0.22 6.10 0.39
C PHE A 138 0.24 7.33 1.18
N ALA A 139 1.30 7.20 1.99
CA ALA A 139 1.83 8.30 2.77
C ALA A 139 2.29 9.48 1.90
N ALA A 140 2.82 9.22 0.69
CA ALA A 140 3.20 10.28 -0.25
C ALA A 140 1.98 11.05 -0.77
N ASN A 141 0.90 10.36 -1.10
CA ASN A 141 -0.34 11.01 -1.53
C ASN A 141 -1.01 11.78 -0.40
N LEU A 142 -1.01 11.22 0.82
CA LEU A 142 -1.51 11.91 2.00
C LEU A 142 -0.75 13.21 2.27
N ARG A 143 0.59 13.20 2.21
CA ARG A 143 1.39 14.43 2.39
C ARG A 143 1.07 15.50 1.34
N ARG A 144 0.82 15.11 0.09
CA ARG A 144 0.41 16.05 -0.97
C ARG A 144 -0.92 16.72 -0.62
N THR A 145 -1.90 15.91 -0.22
CA THR A 145 -3.22 16.39 0.21
C THR A 145 -3.09 17.36 1.39
N ILE A 146 -2.25 17.02 2.38
CA ILE A 146 -1.98 17.89 3.53
C ILE A 146 -1.34 19.20 3.08
N ALA A 147 -0.38 19.17 2.14
CA ALA A 147 0.27 20.38 1.63
C ALA A 147 -0.74 21.32 0.95
N ASP A 148 -1.66 20.76 0.16
CA ASP A 148 -2.73 21.52 -0.49
C ASP A 148 -3.65 22.17 0.55
N GLN A 149 -4.05 21.43 1.58
CA GLN A 149 -4.88 21.92 2.68
C GLN A 149 -4.17 22.97 3.54
N VAL A 150 -2.88 22.81 3.83
CA VAL A 150 -2.07 23.82 4.54
C VAL A 150 -2.00 25.11 3.73
N ALA A 151 -1.80 25.00 2.42
CA ALA A 151 -1.77 26.15 1.54
C ALA A 151 -3.14 26.86 1.47
N GLN A 152 -4.24 26.11 1.46
CA GLN A 152 -5.60 26.66 1.52
C GLN A 152 -5.85 27.38 2.85
N LEU A 153 -5.56 26.73 3.98
CA LEU A 153 -5.70 27.29 5.32
C LEU A 153 -4.91 28.61 5.47
N ASN A 154 -3.70 28.68 4.92
CA ASN A 154 -2.92 29.91 4.94
C ASN A 154 -3.54 31.01 4.06
N ARG A 155 -4.02 30.68 2.86
CA ARG A 155 -4.66 31.65 1.96
C ARG A 155 -5.93 32.25 2.55
N ASP A 156 -6.78 31.41 3.12
CA ASP A 156 -8.12 31.82 3.55
C ASP A 156 -8.14 32.47 4.93
N HIS A 157 -7.28 31.98 5.83
CA HIS A 157 -7.31 32.36 7.24
C HIS A 157 -6.01 33.01 7.72
N GLY A 158 -4.94 33.03 6.92
CA GLY A 158 -3.63 33.52 7.36
C GLY A 158 -2.97 32.63 8.42
N ILE A 159 -3.43 31.39 8.57
CA ILE A 159 -2.95 30.45 9.60
C ILE A 159 -1.97 29.46 8.97
N THR A 160 -0.81 29.29 9.61
CA THR A 160 0.14 28.22 9.26
C THR A 160 0.27 27.26 10.43
N PRO A 161 -0.01 25.95 10.25
CA PRO A 161 0.20 24.96 11.30
C PRO A 161 1.67 24.91 11.73
N GLY A 162 1.88 24.71 13.03
CA GLY A 162 3.21 24.64 13.63
C GLY A 162 3.40 23.37 14.45
N LEU A 163 4.44 22.61 14.12
CA LEU A 163 4.79 21.36 14.80
C LEU A 163 6.11 21.52 15.55
N ALA A 164 6.05 21.35 16.87
CA ALA A 164 7.21 21.26 17.73
C ALA A 164 7.62 19.80 17.97
N VAL A 165 8.90 19.51 17.79
CA VAL A 165 9.50 18.19 18.04
C VAL A 165 10.60 18.34 19.09
N VAL A 166 10.45 17.63 20.20
CA VAL A 166 11.41 17.59 21.31
C VAL A 166 12.18 16.27 21.28
N LEU A 167 13.50 16.36 21.15
CA LEU A 167 14.43 15.23 21.22
C LEU A 167 15.32 15.40 22.46
N VAL A 168 15.41 14.36 23.29
CA VAL A 168 16.30 14.34 24.46
C VAL A 168 17.33 13.23 24.29
N GLY A 169 18.62 13.61 24.29
CA GLY A 169 19.73 12.70 24.04
C GLY A 169 20.05 12.46 22.57
N ASN A 170 20.92 11.48 22.32
CA ASN A 170 21.64 11.31 21.04
C ASN A 170 21.44 9.91 20.45
N ASP A 171 20.26 9.31 20.62
CA ASP A 171 19.97 8.01 20.01
C ASP A 171 19.98 8.14 18.47
N PRO A 172 20.88 7.46 17.74
CA PRO A 172 21.03 7.65 16.29
C PRO A 172 19.76 7.33 15.49
N ALA A 173 18.94 6.38 15.96
CA ALA A 173 17.68 6.06 15.29
C ALA A 173 16.68 7.21 15.44
N SER A 174 16.56 7.76 16.65
CA SER A 174 15.70 8.90 16.98
C SER A 174 16.10 10.16 16.20
N GLU A 175 17.39 10.43 16.04
CA GLU A 175 17.88 11.57 15.24
C GLU A 175 17.42 11.49 13.77
N VAL A 176 17.52 10.32 13.16
CA VAL A 176 17.07 10.12 11.78
C VAL A 176 15.57 10.32 11.65
N TYR A 177 14.78 9.84 12.62
CA TYR A 177 13.33 10.05 12.64
C TYR A 177 12.96 11.52 12.80
N VAL A 178 13.57 12.23 13.75
CA VAL A 178 13.32 13.66 14.01
C VAL A 178 13.69 14.49 12.78
N ARG A 179 14.85 14.24 12.17
CA ARG A 179 15.26 14.92 10.93
C ARG A 179 14.24 14.70 9.80
N ASN A 180 13.73 13.49 9.65
CA ASN A 180 12.72 13.19 8.63
C ASN A 180 11.39 13.87 8.92
N LYS A 181 10.96 13.93 10.19
CA LYS A 181 9.77 14.68 10.60
C LYS A 181 9.92 16.16 10.25
N GLY A 182 10.98 16.82 10.71
CA GLY A 182 11.22 18.25 10.42
C GLY A 182 11.27 18.55 8.92
N ARG A 183 11.98 17.73 8.13
CA ARG A 183 12.01 17.88 6.67
C ARG A 183 10.61 17.79 6.05
N GLN A 184 9.81 16.80 6.44
CA GLN A 184 8.48 16.58 5.86
C GLN A 184 7.46 17.63 6.34
N THR A 185 7.60 18.15 7.56
CA THR A 185 6.82 19.29 8.06
C THR A 185 6.98 20.52 7.17
N ILE A 186 8.23 20.86 6.84
CA ILE A 186 8.55 21.99 5.95
C ILE A 186 8.07 21.70 4.53
N GLU A 187 8.23 20.46 4.05
CA GLU A 187 7.81 20.02 2.71
C GLU A 187 6.29 20.22 2.47
N VAL A 188 5.47 20.07 3.51
CA VAL A 188 4.02 20.30 3.44
C VAL A 188 3.59 21.74 3.77
N GLY A 189 4.55 22.67 3.92
CA GLY A 189 4.26 24.10 4.16
C GLY A 189 3.95 24.47 5.62
N MET A 190 4.22 23.57 6.58
CA MET A 190 4.05 23.87 8.01
C MET A 190 5.31 24.49 8.62
N GLN A 191 5.16 25.17 9.76
CA GLN A 191 6.27 25.61 10.59
C GLN A 191 6.83 24.43 11.41
N SER A 192 8.15 24.27 11.42
CA SER A 192 8.84 23.23 12.17
C SER A 192 9.68 23.84 13.28
N PHE A 193 9.40 23.46 14.53
CA PHE A 193 10.15 23.89 15.71
C PHE A 193 10.90 22.69 16.28
N GLU A 194 12.23 22.64 16.13
CA GLU A 194 13.03 21.52 16.60
C GLU A 194 13.77 21.89 17.88
N HIS A 195 13.56 21.11 18.94
CA HIS A 195 14.23 21.28 20.23
C HIS A 195 15.08 20.05 20.55
N ARG A 196 16.40 20.24 20.60
CA ARG A 196 17.35 19.19 21.00
C ARG A 196 17.88 19.49 22.40
N LEU A 197 17.66 18.56 23.30
CA LEU A 197 18.11 18.62 24.69
C LEU A 197 19.19 17.55 24.92
N PRO A 198 20.24 17.85 25.70
CA PRO A 198 21.26 16.87 26.07
C PRO A 198 20.71 15.60 26.74
N GLN A 199 21.46 14.50 26.67
CA GLN A 199 21.06 13.24 27.31
C GLN A 199 20.96 13.34 28.84
N ASN A 200 21.73 14.24 29.44
CA ASN A 200 21.74 14.52 30.88
C ASN A 200 20.74 15.62 31.30
N THR A 201 19.82 16.02 30.43
CA THR A 201 18.75 16.95 30.77
C THR A 201 17.85 16.36 31.85
N ASP A 202 17.46 17.22 32.79
CA ASP A 202 16.60 16.87 33.92
C ASP A 202 15.14 16.91 33.47
N GLU A 203 14.28 16.09 34.09
CA GLU A 203 12.85 16.06 33.78
C GLU A 203 12.18 17.44 33.88
N ALA A 204 12.53 18.23 34.91
CA ALA A 204 12.00 19.57 35.11
C ALA A 204 12.26 20.50 33.90
N GLN A 205 13.44 20.38 33.26
CA GLN A 205 13.78 21.18 32.09
C GLN A 205 12.95 20.78 30.86
N VAL A 206 12.62 19.49 30.73
CA VAL A 206 11.72 19.00 29.67
C VAL A 206 10.30 19.52 29.91
N LEU A 207 9.81 19.45 31.14
CA LEU A 207 8.49 19.96 31.51
C LEU A 207 8.37 21.48 31.29
N ASP A 208 9.40 22.26 31.63
CA ASP A 208 9.44 23.70 31.37
C ASP A 208 9.41 24.02 29.86
N LEU A 209 10.09 23.22 29.04
CA LEU A 209 9.99 23.34 27.59
C LEU A 209 8.57 23.01 27.11
N VAL A 210 7.98 21.90 27.55
CA VAL A 210 6.62 21.50 27.17
C VAL A 210 5.61 22.59 27.58
N ALA A 211 5.75 23.18 28.77
CA ALA A 211 4.90 24.28 29.23
C ALA A 211 4.99 25.52 28.32
N ARG A 212 6.21 25.90 27.88
CA ARG A 212 6.39 26.99 26.91
C ARG A 212 5.75 26.69 25.56
N LEU A 213 5.89 25.46 25.06
CA LEU A 213 5.28 25.03 23.80
C LEU A 213 3.74 24.97 23.87
N ASN A 214 3.19 24.58 25.03
CA ASN A 214 1.75 24.65 25.27
C ASN A 214 1.24 26.10 25.21
N ALA A 215 2.00 27.05 25.75
CA ALA A 215 1.63 28.46 25.78
C ALA A 215 1.88 29.20 24.44
N ASP A 216 2.74 28.68 23.56
CA ASP A 216 3.08 29.34 22.29
C ASP A 216 1.92 29.24 21.28
N PRO A 217 1.34 30.37 20.82
CA PRO A 217 0.24 30.38 19.85
C PRO A 217 0.67 29.93 18.45
N ASN A 218 1.96 29.91 18.13
CA ASN A 218 2.45 29.41 16.83
C ASN A 218 2.61 27.88 16.82
N VAL A 219 2.65 27.25 18.00
CA VAL A 219 2.76 25.79 18.13
C VAL A 219 1.37 25.19 18.27
N HIS A 220 1.01 24.32 17.34
CA HIS A 220 -0.30 23.66 17.28
C HIS A 220 -0.20 22.16 17.55
N GLY A 221 0.98 21.58 17.31
CA GLY A 221 1.31 20.19 17.63
C GLY A 221 2.62 20.08 18.39
N ILE A 222 2.66 19.19 19.37
CA ILE A 222 3.86 18.87 20.15
C ILE A 222 4.08 17.36 20.08
N LEU A 223 5.31 16.98 19.76
CA LEU A 223 5.80 15.61 19.81
C LEU A 223 7.03 15.54 20.69
N VAL A 224 7.01 14.69 21.71
CA VAL A 224 8.20 14.32 22.48
C VAL A 224 8.69 12.96 21.98
N GLN A 225 9.89 12.92 21.40
CA GLN A 225 10.43 11.72 20.77
C GLN A 225 10.82 10.69 21.83
N LEU A 226 10.23 9.51 21.73
CA LEU A 226 10.53 8.35 22.58
C LEU A 226 11.59 7.43 21.94
N PRO A 227 12.33 6.64 22.73
CA PRO A 227 12.34 6.64 24.20
C PRO A 227 13.08 7.86 24.77
N LEU A 228 12.63 8.35 25.92
CA LEU A 228 13.39 9.33 26.70
C LEU A 228 14.50 8.64 27.51
N PRO A 229 15.54 9.38 27.93
CA PRO A 229 16.53 8.87 28.89
C PRO A 229 15.88 8.28 30.15
N GLU A 230 16.50 7.25 30.73
CA GLU A 230 15.93 6.46 31.84
C GLU A 230 15.60 7.29 33.08
N GLN A 231 16.28 8.43 33.29
CA GLN A 231 16.02 9.31 34.42
C GLN A 231 14.75 10.17 34.28
N ILE A 232 14.06 10.13 33.13
CA ILE A 232 12.88 10.96 32.84
C ILE A 232 11.64 10.06 32.76
N ASP A 233 10.62 10.37 33.56
CA ASP A 233 9.33 9.72 33.48
C ASP A 233 8.58 10.18 32.22
N SER A 234 8.60 9.30 31.20
CA SER A 234 7.90 9.55 29.94
C SER A 234 6.40 9.75 30.12
N ALA A 235 5.76 9.07 31.08
CA ALA A 235 4.33 9.22 31.31
C ALA A 235 4.01 10.61 31.88
N HIS A 236 4.85 11.12 32.77
CA HIS A 236 4.71 12.46 33.33
C HIS A 236 4.88 13.53 32.24
N VAL A 237 5.92 13.42 31.40
CA VAL A 237 6.15 14.35 30.29
C VAL A 237 5.00 14.33 29.28
N LEU A 238 4.52 13.15 28.88
CA LEU A 238 3.40 13.03 27.93
C LEU A 238 2.09 13.59 28.50
N ALA A 239 1.85 13.46 29.81
CA ALA A 239 0.67 14.02 30.47
C ALA A 239 0.74 15.55 30.64
N ALA A 240 1.92 16.16 30.49
CA ALA A 240 2.09 17.61 30.56
C ALA A 240 1.79 18.33 29.23
N ILE A 241 1.73 17.61 28.11
CA ILE A 241 1.34 18.17 26.80
C ILE A 241 -0.14 18.56 26.85
N ASP A 242 -0.54 19.71 26.32
CA ASP A 242 -1.98 20.02 26.20
C ASP A 242 -2.65 18.97 25.30
N PRO A 243 -3.76 18.31 25.71
CA PRO A 243 -4.48 17.34 24.87
C PRO A 243 -4.81 17.85 23.47
N LYS A 244 -5.05 19.16 23.31
CA LYS A 244 -5.34 19.79 22.02
C LYS A 244 -4.12 19.87 21.09
N LYS A 245 -2.91 19.82 21.65
CA LYS A 245 -1.63 19.85 20.92
C LYS A 245 -0.91 18.49 20.90
N ASP A 246 -1.45 17.46 21.54
CA ASP A 246 -0.91 16.10 21.56
C ASP A 246 -1.14 15.38 20.21
N VAL A 247 -0.33 15.72 19.21
CA VAL A 247 -0.47 15.23 17.83
C VAL A 247 0.00 13.79 17.65
N ASP A 248 0.69 13.21 18.63
CA ASP A 248 0.96 11.77 18.67
C ASP A 248 -0.17 10.98 19.34
N GLY A 249 -1.15 11.65 19.96
CA GLY A 249 -2.35 11.05 20.54
C GLY A 249 -2.09 10.20 21.78
N PHE A 250 -0.99 10.44 22.51
CA PHE A 250 -0.58 9.62 23.65
C PHE A 250 -1.12 10.10 25.00
N HIS A 251 -1.70 11.29 25.05
CA HIS A 251 -2.30 11.82 26.26
C HIS A 251 -3.50 10.97 26.69
N VAL A 252 -3.57 10.67 27.98
CA VAL A 252 -4.68 9.91 28.58
C VAL A 252 -6.08 10.50 28.31
N ILE A 253 -6.21 11.82 28.13
CA ILE A 253 -7.47 12.49 27.76
C ILE A 253 -7.87 12.09 26.34
N ASN A 254 -6.94 12.17 25.38
CA ASN A 254 -7.18 11.74 24.01
C ASN A 254 -7.47 10.24 23.90
N ALA A 255 -6.75 9.41 24.67
CA ALA A 255 -7.04 7.97 24.76
C ALA A 255 -8.43 7.69 25.35
N GLY A 256 -8.84 8.44 26.38
CA GLY A 256 -10.18 8.35 26.97
C GLY A 256 -11.29 8.81 26.02
N LEU A 257 -11.05 9.90 25.28
CA LEU A 257 -11.97 10.37 24.23
C LEU A 257 -12.13 9.29 23.15
N LEU A 258 -11.04 8.71 22.65
CA LEU A 258 -11.10 7.61 21.69
C LEU A 258 -11.93 6.42 22.22
N ALA A 259 -11.65 5.98 23.45
CA ALA A 259 -12.34 4.84 24.05
C ALA A 259 -13.84 5.07 24.27
N THR A 260 -14.27 6.32 24.40
CA THR A 260 -15.67 6.71 24.63
C THR A 260 -16.38 7.22 23.37
N GLY A 261 -15.72 7.20 22.20
CA GLY A 261 -16.27 7.72 20.95
C GLY A 261 -16.27 9.26 20.83
N GLY A 262 -15.54 9.95 21.70
CA GLY A 262 -15.34 11.39 21.67
C GLY A 262 -14.34 11.85 20.59
N LYS A 263 -14.27 13.17 20.40
CA LYS A 263 -13.40 13.82 19.40
C LYS A 263 -12.02 14.15 19.99
N GLY A 264 -11.14 13.15 20.09
CA GLY A 264 -9.72 13.31 20.46
C GLY A 264 -8.78 13.39 19.25
N LEU A 265 -7.51 13.69 19.49
CA LEU A 265 -6.44 13.33 18.54
C LEU A 265 -6.12 11.83 18.71
N VAL A 266 -5.90 11.13 17.61
CA VAL A 266 -5.75 9.67 17.58
C VAL A 266 -4.28 9.32 17.34
N PRO A 267 -3.74 8.27 17.99
CA PRO A 267 -2.38 7.83 17.71
C PRO A 267 -2.07 7.61 16.24
N CYS A 268 -0.95 8.18 15.79
CA CYS A 268 -0.55 8.25 14.38
C CYS A 268 -0.51 6.89 13.69
N THR A 269 0.08 5.90 14.36
CA THR A 269 0.25 4.55 13.80
C THR A 269 -1.09 3.82 13.63
N PRO A 270 -1.96 3.73 14.67
CA PRO A 270 -3.34 3.27 14.53
C PRO A 270 -4.15 4.01 13.46
N LEU A 271 -4.06 5.34 13.39
CA LEU A 271 -4.75 6.13 12.37
C LEU A 271 -4.29 5.71 10.95
N GLY A 272 -2.99 5.60 10.74
CA GLY A 272 -2.43 5.14 9.46
C GLY A 272 -2.89 3.73 9.07
N CYS A 273 -3.04 2.83 10.03
CA CYS A 273 -3.60 1.49 9.79
C CYS A 273 -5.05 1.58 9.31
N MET A 274 -5.89 2.38 9.98
CA MET A 274 -7.29 2.58 9.59
C MET A 274 -7.42 3.17 8.20
N MET A 275 -6.61 4.18 7.85
CA MET A 275 -6.63 4.79 6.52
C MET A 275 -6.34 3.77 5.42
N MET A 276 -5.31 2.93 5.61
CA MET A 276 -4.97 1.87 4.64
C MET A 276 -6.05 0.78 4.58
N LEU A 277 -6.69 0.44 5.71
CA LEU A 277 -7.78 -0.53 5.74
C LEU A 277 -9.00 -0.01 4.98
N HIS A 278 -9.41 1.24 5.21
CA HIS A 278 -10.53 1.84 4.49
C HIS A 278 -10.26 2.01 2.99
N ASP A 279 -9.05 2.38 2.60
CA ASP A 279 -8.68 2.46 1.18
C ASP A 279 -8.76 1.09 0.50
N HIS A 280 -8.32 0.04 1.18
CA HIS A 280 -8.27 -1.30 0.60
C HIS A 280 -9.61 -2.05 0.64
N LEU A 281 -10.34 -1.98 1.76
CA LEU A 281 -11.56 -2.77 2.01
C LEU A 281 -12.85 -1.94 1.89
N GLY A 282 -12.77 -0.62 1.96
CA GLY A 282 -13.94 0.26 2.02
C GLY A 282 -14.62 0.20 3.39
N ASP A 283 -15.84 -0.33 3.42
CA ASP A 283 -16.61 -0.52 4.65
C ASP A 283 -16.06 -1.70 5.46
N LEU A 284 -15.79 -1.45 6.74
CA LEU A 284 -15.24 -2.45 7.67
C LEU A 284 -16.32 -3.12 8.53
N SER A 285 -17.57 -2.69 8.38
CA SER A 285 -18.68 -3.11 9.23
C SER A 285 -18.89 -4.63 9.19
N GLY A 286 -18.94 -5.25 10.38
CA GLY A 286 -19.19 -6.67 10.55
C GLY A 286 -17.98 -7.59 10.34
N LEU A 287 -16.82 -7.06 9.95
CA LEU A 287 -15.60 -7.86 9.80
C LEU A 287 -15.04 -8.29 11.16
N ASP A 288 -14.49 -9.50 11.23
CA ASP A 288 -13.76 -9.99 12.40
C ASP A 288 -12.31 -9.46 12.38
N ALA A 289 -11.98 -8.55 13.31
CA ALA A 289 -10.65 -7.98 13.43
C ALA A 289 -9.91 -8.53 14.65
N VAL A 290 -8.70 -9.06 14.44
CA VAL A 290 -7.81 -9.53 15.51
C VAL A 290 -6.60 -8.61 15.60
N VAL A 291 -6.41 -7.99 16.77
CA VAL A 291 -5.22 -7.19 17.08
C VAL A 291 -4.32 -7.99 18.01
N VAL A 292 -3.17 -8.43 17.51
CA VAL A 292 -2.16 -9.12 18.31
C VAL A 292 -1.18 -8.10 18.86
N GLY A 293 -1.38 -7.72 20.12
CA GLY A 293 -0.66 -6.63 20.77
C GLY A 293 -1.61 -5.71 21.52
N ARG A 294 -1.20 -5.25 22.71
CA ARG A 294 -2.04 -4.42 23.60
C ARG A 294 -1.29 -3.24 24.21
N SER A 295 -0.30 -2.71 23.48
CA SER A 295 0.40 -1.50 23.88
C SER A 295 -0.56 -0.32 23.95
N ASN A 296 -0.25 0.67 24.79
CA ASN A 296 -1.08 1.85 24.97
C ASN A 296 -1.07 2.78 23.74
N ILE A 297 -0.03 2.69 22.90
CA ILE A 297 0.18 3.59 21.76
C ILE A 297 -0.20 2.99 20.40
N VAL A 298 -0.38 1.66 20.30
CA VAL A 298 -0.74 0.98 19.05
C VAL A 298 -1.90 0.02 19.25
N GLY A 299 -1.69 -1.05 20.02
CA GLY A 299 -2.64 -2.18 20.08
C GLY A 299 -4.02 -1.80 20.60
N LYS A 300 -4.09 -1.15 21.77
CA LYS A 300 -5.38 -0.73 22.36
C LYS A 300 -6.09 0.34 21.51
N PRO A 301 -5.44 1.45 21.10
CA PRO A 301 -6.11 2.45 20.29
C PRO A 301 -6.63 1.89 18.95
N LEU A 302 -5.85 1.04 18.28
CA LEU A 302 -6.29 0.44 17.03
C LEU A 302 -7.49 -0.48 17.19
N ALA A 303 -7.53 -1.26 18.28
CA ALA A 303 -8.70 -2.07 18.61
C ALA A 303 -9.96 -1.19 18.81
N HIS A 304 -9.83 -0.04 19.48
CA HIS A 304 -10.94 0.90 19.65
C HIS A 304 -11.37 1.55 18.32
N LEU A 305 -10.44 1.89 17.43
CA LEU A 305 -10.76 2.43 16.11
C LEU A 305 -11.49 1.40 15.23
N LEU A 306 -11.04 0.15 15.23
CA LEU A 306 -11.71 -0.94 14.51
C LEU A 306 -13.12 -1.17 15.06
N LEU A 307 -13.28 -1.14 16.39
CA LEU A 307 -14.59 -1.25 17.03
C LEU A 307 -15.50 -0.09 16.63
N ALA A 308 -14.98 1.14 16.61
CA ALA A 308 -15.71 2.33 16.16
C ALA A 308 -16.09 2.26 14.67
N ALA A 309 -15.33 1.51 13.86
CA ALA A 309 -15.63 1.19 12.47
C ALA A 309 -16.58 -0.03 12.32
N ASN A 310 -17.26 -0.44 13.39
CA ASN A 310 -18.22 -1.54 13.45
C ASN A 310 -17.64 -2.94 13.20
N CYS A 311 -16.32 -3.15 13.39
CA CYS A 311 -15.75 -4.49 13.40
C CYS A 311 -16.10 -5.25 14.70
N THR A 312 -16.16 -6.57 14.63
CA THR A 312 -16.06 -7.42 15.83
C THR A 312 -14.58 -7.58 16.19
N VAL A 313 -14.16 -7.07 17.35
CA VAL A 313 -12.72 -6.97 17.69
C VAL A 313 -12.30 -7.95 18.77
N THR A 314 -11.25 -8.73 18.50
CA THR A 314 -10.54 -9.55 19.48
C THR A 314 -9.12 -9.01 19.72
N ILE A 315 -8.78 -8.72 20.98
CA ILE A 315 -7.42 -8.31 21.38
C ILE A 315 -6.67 -9.53 21.92
N ALA A 316 -5.58 -9.91 21.27
CA ALA A 316 -4.72 -11.00 21.68
C ALA A 316 -3.37 -10.50 22.23
N HIS A 317 -2.75 -11.27 23.11
CA HIS A 317 -1.49 -10.90 23.77
C HIS A 317 -0.69 -12.13 24.23
N SER A 318 0.46 -11.91 24.87
CA SER A 318 1.38 -12.96 25.35
C SER A 318 0.82 -13.98 26.34
N ARG A 319 -0.43 -13.80 26.81
CA ARG A 319 -1.13 -14.71 27.72
C ARG A 319 -2.41 -15.30 27.10
N SER A 320 -2.70 -14.97 25.85
CA SER A 320 -3.78 -15.58 25.09
C SER A 320 -3.43 -17.05 24.84
N ARG A 321 -4.40 -17.94 25.06
CA ARG A 321 -4.25 -19.36 24.75
C ARG A 321 -4.56 -19.56 23.27
N ASP A 322 -3.78 -20.41 22.64
CA ASP A 322 -3.93 -20.77 21.23
C ASP A 322 -4.02 -19.57 20.29
N LEU A 323 -2.95 -18.75 20.31
CA LEU A 323 -2.83 -17.59 19.44
C LEU A 323 -2.97 -17.92 17.94
N PRO A 324 -2.43 -19.04 17.41
CA PRO A 324 -2.67 -19.44 16.01
C PRO A 324 -4.15 -19.55 15.66
N ASP A 325 -4.95 -20.22 16.51
CA ASP A 325 -6.39 -20.40 16.29
C ASP A 325 -7.18 -19.09 16.38
N ILE A 326 -6.77 -18.18 17.27
CA ILE A 326 -7.35 -16.83 17.34
C ILE A 326 -7.09 -16.07 16.04
N CYS A 327 -5.85 -16.05 15.55
CA CYS A 327 -5.48 -15.34 14.33
C CYS A 327 -6.22 -15.89 13.08
N ARG A 328 -6.48 -17.21 13.02
CA ARG A 328 -7.16 -17.85 11.87
C ARG A 328 -8.63 -17.46 11.71
N LYS A 329 -9.22 -16.76 12.68
CA LYS A 329 -10.60 -16.25 12.58
C LYS A 329 -10.68 -14.89 11.90
N ALA A 330 -9.58 -14.14 11.86
CA ALA A 330 -9.56 -12.74 11.48
C ALA A 330 -9.77 -12.54 9.97
N ASP A 331 -10.71 -11.67 9.60
CA ASP A 331 -10.75 -11.01 8.28
C ASP A 331 -9.65 -9.94 8.19
N ILE A 332 -9.43 -9.23 9.31
CA ILE A 332 -8.37 -8.24 9.46
C ILE A 332 -7.43 -8.69 10.59
N LEU A 333 -6.19 -9.02 10.26
CA LEU A 333 -5.17 -9.38 11.25
C LEU A 333 -4.15 -8.25 11.39
N VAL A 334 -4.06 -7.65 12.59
CA VAL A 334 -3.05 -6.66 12.91
C VAL A 334 -1.97 -7.24 13.83
N ALA A 335 -0.72 -7.17 13.39
CA ALA A 335 0.45 -7.59 14.15
C ALA A 335 1.16 -6.38 14.79
N ALA A 336 1.13 -6.27 16.12
CA ALA A 336 1.73 -5.17 16.87
C ALA A 336 2.39 -5.66 18.18
N VAL A 337 3.22 -6.70 18.07
CA VAL A 337 3.88 -7.38 19.19
C VAL A 337 5.35 -6.97 19.39
N GLY A 338 6.01 -6.43 18.37
CA GLY A 338 7.44 -6.11 18.41
C GLY A 338 8.31 -7.36 18.52
N ARG A 339 7.97 -8.42 17.78
CA ARG A 339 8.70 -9.69 17.75
C ARG A 339 8.88 -10.16 16.31
N PRO A 340 10.12 -10.23 15.80
CA PRO A 340 10.38 -10.47 14.38
C PRO A 340 9.81 -11.80 13.91
N CYS A 341 9.03 -11.76 12.83
CA CYS A 341 8.51 -12.93 12.12
C CYS A 341 7.76 -13.94 13.02
N MET A 342 7.11 -13.47 14.09
CA MET A 342 6.36 -14.29 15.04
C MET A 342 5.11 -14.90 14.41
N ILE A 343 4.30 -14.10 13.72
CA ILE A 343 3.06 -14.56 13.09
C ILE A 343 3.41 -15.31 11.80
N LYS A 344 3.01 -16.59 11.73
CA LYS A 344 3.29 -17.46 10.59
C LYS A 344 2.14 -17.49 9.60
N GLY A 345 2.42 -17.87 8.35
CA GLY A 345 1.42 -17.92 7.28
C GLY A 345 0.21 -18.80 7.59
N ASP A 346 0.42 -19.94 8.26
CA ASP A 346 -0.63 -20.87 8.67
C ASP A 346 -1.50 -20.37 9.83
N TRP A 347 -1.18 -19.20 10.41
CA TRP A 347 -2.01 -18.53 11.40
C TRP A 347 -3.02 -17.58 10.75
N ILE A 348 -2.89 -17.33 9.44
CA ILE A 348 -3.67 -16.34 8.71
C ILE A 348 -4.84 -17.02 8.02
N LYS A 349 -6.05 -16.49 8.21
CA LYS A 349 -7.24 -16.92 7.46
C LYS A 349 -6.99 -16.70 5.96
N PRO A 350 -7.23 -17.70 5.09
CA PRO A 350 -7.12 -17.51 3.65
C PRO A 350 -7.95 -16.32 3.17
N GLY A 351 -7.32 -15.38 2.46
CA GLY A 351 -7.96 -14.16 1.96
C GLY A 351 -7.97 -12.97 2.93
N ALA A 352 -7.50 -13.11 4.17
CA ALA A 352 -7.48 -12.01 5.14
C ALA A 352 -6.56 -10.86 4.75
N THR A 353 -6.89 -9.66 5.23
CA THR A 353 -6.04 -8.47 5.15
C THR A 353 -5.12 -8.40 6.37
N VAL A 354 -3.81 -8.30 6.14
CA VAL A 354 -2.80 -8.31 7.18
C VAL A 354 -2.10 -6.96 7.27
N ILE A 355 -2.15 -6.32 8.43
CA ILE A 355 -1.40 -5.11 8.76
C ILE A 355 -0.27 -5.47 9.71
N ASP A 356 0.97 -5.41 9.22
CA ASP A 356 2.19 -5.63 9.98
C ASP A 356 2.74 -4.30 10.48
N VAL A 357 2.49 -4.00 11.75
CA VAL A 357 2.91 -2.75 12.42
C VAL A 357 4.32 -2.88 12.99
N GLY A 358 4.77 -4.12 13.25
CA GLY A 358 6.06 -4.38 13.85
C GLY A 358 7.22 -3.82 13.03
N ILE A 359 8.22 -3.26 13.70
CA ILE A 359 9.50 -2.91 13.07
C ILE A 359 10.61 -3.46 13.95
N ASN A 360 11.27 -4.49 13.45
CA ASN A 360 12.33 -5.19 14.14
C ASN A 360 13.61 -5.12 13.32
N ARG A 361 14.74 -4.80 13.95
CA ARG A 361 16.05 -4.80 13.31
C ARG A 361 16.74 -6.12 13.59
N ILE A 362 17.11 -6.84 12.53
CA ILE A 362 17.83 -8.12 12.63
C ILE A 362 19.15 -8.07 11.85
N PRO A 363 20.17 -8.84 12.25
CA PRO A 363 21.40 -8.98 11.47
C PRO A 363 21.12 -9.42 10.02
N ALA A 364 21.88 -8.87 9.09
CA ALA A 364 21.80 -9.16 7.66
C ALA A 364 23.21 -9.40 7.11
N PRO A 365 23.91 -10.48 7.53
CA PRO A 365 25.26 -10.77 7.08
C PRO A 365 25.37 -10.93 5.56
N GLU A 366 24.28 -11.33 4.90
CA GLU A 366 24.16 -11.39 3.45
C GLU A 366 24.32 -10.02 2.76
N LYS A 367 24.13 -8.91 3.49
CA LYS A 367 24.34 -7.53 3.02
C LYS A 367 25.73 -6.98 3.38
N GLY A 368 26.56 -7.78 4.06
CA GLY A 368 27.88 -7.40 4.57
C GLY A 368 27.97 -7.48 6.10
N GLU A 369 29.21 -7.56 6.61
CA GLU A 369 29.50 -7.63 8.04
C GLU A 369 28.95 -6.39 8.79
N GLY A 370 28.34 -6.62 9.95
CA GLY A 370 27.72 -5.57 10.77
C GLY A 370 26.45 -4.94 10.17
N LYS A 371 25.96 -5.39 8.99
CA LYS A 371 24.73 -4.86 8.39
C LYS A 371 23.50 -5.47 9.05
N SER A 372 22.41 -4.71 9.00
CA SER A 372 21.10 -5.13 9.50
C SER A 372 20.00 -4.87 8.46
N ARG A 373 18.88 -5.56 8.62
CA ARG A 373 17.65 -5.33 7.84
C ARG A 373 16.45 -5.18 8.78
N LEU A 374 15.43 -4.51 8.29
CA LEU A 374 14.15 -4.38 8.98
C LEU A 374 13.23 -5.52 8.55
N VAL A 375 12.52 -6.08 9.52
CA VAL A 375 11.44 -7.06 9.33
C VAL A 375 10.29 -6.72 10.25
N GLY A 376 9.10 -7.16 9.88
CA GLY A 376 7.92 -6.98 10.71
C GLY A 376 7.71 -8.11 11.71
N ASP A 377 6.55 -8.09 12.34
CA ASP A 377 6.11 -9.14 13.25
C ASP A 377 5.55 -10.36 12.50
N VAL A 378 5.21 -10.19 11.22
CA VAL A 378 4.70 -11.24 10.35
C VAL A 378 5.84 -11.82 9.52
N ASP A 379 5.88 -13.15 9.41
CA ASP A 379 6.71 -13.83 8.43
C ASP A 379 6.14 -13.62 7.02
N PHE A 380 6.50 -12.49 6.42
CA PHE A 380 5.97 -12.01 5.15
C PHE A 380 5.97 -13.08 4.04
N ALA A 381 7.04 -13.86 3.94
CA ALA A 381 7.21 -14.84 2.88
C ALA A 381 6.21 -16.02 2.98
N SER A 382 5.84 -16.42 4.19
CA SER A 382 4.80 -17.44 4.41
C SER A 382 3.40 -16.84 4.43
N ALA A 383 3.25 -15.62 4.96
CA ALA A 383 1.98 -14.90 5.07
C ALA A 383 1.39 -14.49 3.72
N GLN A 384 2.21 -14.02 2.78
CA GLN A 384 1.75 -13.61 1.44
C GLN A 384 1.12 -14.76 0.63
N LYS A 385 1.28 -16.02 1.07
CA LYS A 385 0.67 -17.19 0.44
C LYS A 385 -0.75 -17.49 0.94
N HIS A 386 -1.18 -16.81 2.02
CA HIS A 386 -2.47 -17.03 2.68
C HIS A 386 -3.31 -15.75 2.66
N ALA A 387 -2.69 -14.61 2.96
CA ALA A 387 -3.36 -13.32 2.98
C ALA A 387 -3.92 -12.95 1.60
N GLY A 388 -5.07 -12.28 1.59
CA GLY A 388 -5.59 -11.60 0.39
C GLY A 388 -4.83 -10.31 0.12
N ALA A 389 -4.47 -9.58 1.19
CA ALA A 389 -3.61 -8.40 1.12
C ALA A 389 -2.71 -8.28 2.35
N ILE A 390 -1.54 -7.65 2.20
CA ILE A 390 -0.55 -7.52 3.28
C ILE A 390 0.28 -6.25 3.13
N THR A 391 0.57 -5.59 4.25
CA THR A 391 1.56 -4.49 4.28
C THR A 391 2.99 -5.03 4.38
N PRO A 392 3.97 -4.51 3.61
CA PRO A 392 5.36 -4.89 3.75
C PRO A 392 6.04 -4.20 4.93
N VAL A 393 7.10 -4.82 5.43
CA VAL A 393 8.05 -4.16 6.34
C VAL A 393 9.47 -4.29 5.77
N PRO A 394 10.14 -3.16 5.43
CA PRO A 394 9.65 -1.78 5.47
C PRO A 394 8.69 -1.44 4.30
N GLY A 395 8.01 -0.30 4.40
CA GLY A 395 7.20 0.27 3.31
C GLY A 395 5.69 0.24 3.53
N GLY A 396 5.21 -0.43 4.57
CA GLY A 396 3.81 -0.45 5.00
C GLY A 396 3.51 0.66 5.99
N VAL A 397 3.35 0.30 7.26
CA VAL A 397 2.86 1.22 8.31
C VAL A 397 3.83 2.36 8.65
N GLY A 398 5.14 2.11 8.66
CA GLY A 398 6.13 3.12 9.11
C GLY A 398 6.05 4.49 8.41
N PRO A 399 6.02 4.56 7.06
CA PRO A 399 5.79 5.81 6.33
C PRO A 399 4.50 6.55 6.70
N MET A 400 3.45 5.83 7.09
CA MET A 400 2.17 6.42 7.50
C MET A 400 2.27 7.17 8.82
N THR A 401 3.14 6.76 9.74
CA THR A 401 3.27 7.39 11.06
C THR A 401 3.62 8.88 10.94
N ILE A 402 4.55 9.25 10.05
CA ILE A 402 4.91 10.67 9.86
C ILE A 402 3.79 11.42 9.12
N ALA A 403 3.17 10.81 8.11
CA ALA A 403 2.08 11.46 7.38
C ALA A 403 0.86 11.72 8.30
N CYS A 404 0.54 10.79 9.20
CA CYS A 404 -0.53 10.95 10.19
C CYS A 404 -0.18 11.98 11.27
N LEU A 405 1.10 12.12 11.65
CA LEU A 405 1.55 13.18 12.54
C LEU A 405 1.26 14.57 11.94
N LEU A 406 1.54 14.74 10.66
CA LEU A 406 1.24 15.98 9.93
C LEU A 406 -0.27 16.21 9.82
N ALA A 407 -1.05 15.16 9.50
CA ALA A 407 -2.51 15.24 9.47
C ALA A 407 -3.12 15.63 10.83
N ASN A 408 -2.59 15.06 11.92
CA ASN A 408 -2.98 15.41 13.28
C ASN A 408 -2.60 16.85 13.62
N THR A 409 -1.45 17.34 13.15
CA THR A 409 -1.05 18.75 13.34
C THR A 409 -2.01 19.69 12.65
N LEU A 410 -2.37 19.41 11.39
CA LEU A 410 -3.39 20.19 10.67
C LEU A 410 -4.75 20.16 11.40
N THR A 411 -5.18 18.97 11.83
CA THR A 411 -6.43 18.79 12.58
C THR A 411 -6.43 19.57 13.90
N ALA A 412 -5.32 19.53 14.64
CA ALA A 412 -5.13 20.28 15.87
C ALA A 412 -5.22 21.79 15.61
N THR A 413 -4.54 22.29 14.58
CA THR A 413 -4.61 23.68 14.16
C THR A 413 -6.04 24.11 13.88
N CYS A 414 -6.77 23.39 13.01
CA CYS A 414 -8.15 23.74 12.70
C CYS A 414 -9.02 23.80 13.96
N ARG A 415 -8.93 22.80 14.84
CA ARG A 415 -9.71 22.74 16.09
C ARG A 415 -9.37 23.87 17.06
N ILE A 416 -8.09 24.24 17.19
CA ILE A 416 -7.63 25.34 18.06
C ILE A 416 -8.21 26.67 17.59
N HIS A 417 -8.31 26.86 16.27
CA HIS A 417 -8.88 28.07 15.65
C HIS A 417 -10.38 28.01 15.40
N GLY A 418 -11.07 26.96 15.87
CA GLY A 418 -12.53 26.82 15.72
C GLY A 418 -13.00 26.52 14.31
N LEU A 419 -12.11 26.02 13.45
CA LEU A 419 -12.40 25.60 12.07
C LEU A 419 -12.74 24.10 12.01
N ASP A 420 -13.56 23.70 11.05
CA ASP A 420 -13.89 22.30 10.83
C ASP A 420 -12.88 21.65 9.84
N PRO A 421 -12.04 20.69 10.29
CA PRO A 421 -11.11 19.97 9.43
C PRO A 421 -11.80 19.06 8.39
N SER A 422 -13.12 18.89 8.48
CA SER A 422 -13.92 18.07 7.56
C SER A 422 -14.77 18.87 6.56
N ASP A 423 -14.82 20.19 6.68
CA ASP A 423 -15.60 21.06 5.81
C ASP A 423 -14.98 21.13 4.40
N PRO A 424 -15.70 20.74 3.34
CA PRO A 424 -15.22 20.84 1.96
C PRO A 424 -15.01 22.28 1.48
N ASP A 425 -15.60 23.30 2.10
CA ASP A 425 -15.29 24.71 1.79
C ASP A 425 -13.96 25.17 2.43
N ALA A 426 -13.35 24.31 3.26
CA ALA A 426 -11.98 24.45 3.77
C ALA A 426 -11.00 23.43 3.15
N ARG A 427 -11.36 22.72 2.06
CA ARG A 427 -10.55 21.68 1.39
C ARG A 427 -10.06 22.06 0.00
#